data_AF-A0AAJ5X0A7-F1
#
_entry.id   AF-A0AAJ5X0A7-F1
#
_cell.length_a   1.000
_cell.length_b   1.000
_cell.length_c   1.000
_cell.angle_alpha   90.00
_cell.angle_beta   90.00
_cell.angle_gamma   90.00
#
_symmetry.space_group_name_H-M   'P 1'
#
loop_
_entity.id
_entity.type
_entity.pdbx_description
1 polymer ?
#
loop_
_entity_poly.entity_id
_entity_poly.type
_entity_poly.pdbx_seq_one_letter_code
_entity_poly.pdbx_strand_id
1 'polypeptide(L)'
;MFVKRVVISNYRCLDKVDLSLNPKLNIIVGNNECGKSTLLEAIHLALSGQINGRPITGELHTHLFNAELVETYIAALRAKTAAPIPEIFIELYFPDDPALAAMRGTHNHAHADATGVALSITFIRDYTAEYASYIADPDLVRTLPIEYYQVRWRSFAGHDVTARSIPIKPSFIDASTIRNNAAANRYVIDIMRDSLTRAEKVDLALSYRQMKDLFLDQEKVKGVNASLAAKKGAISDKALSVALDTSSRAGWETGVMPHLDAIPLPLVGKGEQNTIKIKLAMEASAESHLIQIEEPENHLSFSNLNALIDHIGEQRAERQLVITTHSSFVLNKLGMESVILFNRGRNATLKDLPAATQDYFMRLPGHDTLRLILAKRTILVEGPSDELVVQAAFQRKHGKPPLAAGVDVISVGSLAFKRFLDIALLIGREVAVVTDNDGDLAALAAKYRDYDGKPGVAIHYDTDVNFRTLEPQLLKANGRAVIEAVLGKAFADDDALLTWMKANKADAALAFFKTAQLWTAPAYIQAALG
;
A
#
# COMPACT_ATOMS: atom_id res chain seq x y z
N MET A 1 14.02 -0.67 21.26
CA MET A 1 12.96 -1.68 20.99
C MET A 1 12.30 -1.38 19.65
N PHE A 2 12.17 -2.38 18.77
CA PHE A 2 11.56 -2.25 17.44
C PHE A 2 11.01 -3.60 16.97
N VAL A 3 10.14 -3.61 15.96
CA VAL A 3 9.70 -4.85 15.29
C VAL A 3 10.76 -5.25 14.27
N LYS A 4 11.40 -6.41 14.46
CA LYS A 4 12.50 -6.90 13.61
C LYS A 4 12.01 -7.66 12.39
N ARG A 5 10.98 -8.48 12.55
CA ARG A 5 10.43 -9.30 11.46
C ARG A 5 8.94 -9.53 11.67
N VAL A 6 8.21 -9.58 10.56
CA VAL A 6 6.76 -9.74 10.50
C VAL A 6 6.47 -10.98 9.67
N VAL A 7 5.76 -11.94 10.26
CA VAL A 7 5.29 -13.14 9.56
C VAL A 7 3.76 -13.13 9.59
N ILE A 8 3.14 -13.22 8.42
CA ILE A 8 1.68 -13.23 8.29
C ILE A 8 1.28 -14.41 7.43
N SER A 9 0.20 -15.09 7.82
CA SER A 9 -0.45 -16.08 6.98
C SER A 9 -1.96 -15.90 6.98
N ASN A 10 -2.55 -16.05 5.79
CA ASN A 10 -3.99 -16.13 5.53
C ASN A 10 -4.79 -14.89 5.97
N TYR A 11 -4.21 -13.69 5.91
CA TYR A 11 -4.84 -12.45 6.39
C TYR A 11 -5.23 -11.53 5.22
N ARG A 12 -6.53 -11.39 4.96
CA ARG A 12 -7.11 -10.63 3.84
C ARG A 12 -6.40 -10.98 2.52
N CYS A 13 -5.84 -10.02 1.80
CA CYS A 13 -5.15 -10.27 0.53
C CYS A 13 -3.74 -10.89 0.69
N LEU A 14 -3.26 -11.13 1.92
CA LEU A 14 -1.94 -11.67 2.21
C LEU A 14 -2.05 -13.18 2.51
N ASP A 15 -1.64 -14.01 1.55
CA ASP A 15 -1.53 -15.47 1.75
C ASP A 15 -0.37 -15.81 2.70
N LYS A 16 0.85 -15.38 2.34
CA LYS A 16 2.05 -15.52 3.17
C LYS A 16 2.94 -14.30 3.05
N VAL A 17 3.38 -13.75 4.18
CA VAL A 17 4.37 -12.67 4.26
C VAL A 17 5.45 -13.12 5.23
N ASP A 18 6.69 -12.87 4.84
CA ASP A 18 7.85 -12.97 5.72
C ASP A 18 8.75 -11.78 5.40
N LEU A 19 8.72 -10.77 6.27
CA LEU A 19 9.34 -9.47 6.02
C LEU A 19 10.25 -9.08 7.18
N SER A 20 11.51 -8.78 6.89
CA SER A 20 12.42 -8.16 7.84
C SER A 20 12.32 -6.64 7.78
N LEU A 21 12.31 -6.00 8.94
CA LEU A 21 12.24 -4.55 9.08
C LEU A 21 13.55 -4.00 9.67
N ASN A 22 13.97 -2.84 9.17
CA ASN A 22 15.06 -2.07 9.70
C ASN A 22 14.68 -1.42 11.05
N PRO A 23 15.64 -1.20 11.97
CA PRO A 23 15.38 -0.62 13.29
C PRO A 23 14.82 0.80 13.26
N LYS A 24 15.21 1.62 12.28
CA LYS A 24 14.88 3.05 12.23
C LYS A 24 13.80 3.38 11.20
N LEU A 25 13.98 3.00 9.94
CA LEU A 25 13.13 3.44 8.84
C LEU A 25 12.83 2.32 7.85
N ASN A 26 11.56 2.20 7.49
CA ASN A 26 11.03 1.23 6.54
C ASN A 26 10.04 1.93 5.63
N ILE A 27 10.27 1.87 4.33
CA ILE A 27 9.42 2.47 3.31
C ILE A 27 8.89 1.34 2.44
N ILE A 28 7.63 0.98 2.67
CA ILE A 28 6.95 -0.09 1.94
C ILE A 28 6.34 0.50 0.68
N VAL A 29 6.83 0.06 -0.48
CA VAL A 29 6.42 0.59 -1.77
C VAL A 29 5.85 -0.49 -2.67
N GLY A 30 4.73 -0.16 -3.31
CA GLY A 30 4.00 -1.09 -4.16
C GLY A 30 2.74 -0.45 -4.71
N ASN A 31 2.10 -1.11 -5.68
CA ASN A 31 0.87 -0.59 -6.29
C ASN A 31 -0.30 -0.58 -5.30
N ASN A 32 -1.40 0.05 -5.69
CA ASN A 32 -2.69 -0.12 -5.05
C ASN A 32 -3.08 -1.60 -5.02
N GLU A 33 -3.84 -1.99 -3.99
CA GLU A 33 -4.33 -3.36 -3.79
C GLU A 33 -3.23 -4.44 -3.63
N CYS A 34 -1.97 -4.05 -3.45
CA CYS A 34 -0.88 -5.01 -3.25
C CYS A 34 -0.72 -5.46 -1.78
N GLY A 35 -1.55 -4.93 -0.86
CA GLY A 35 -1.59 -5.34 0.56
C GLY A 35 -0.75 -4.51 1.53
N LYS A 36 -0.25 -3.33 1.12
CA LYS A 36 0.53 -2.42 2.00
C LYS A 36 -0.23 -2.03 3.27
N SER A 37 -1.46 -1.56 3.11
CA SER A 37 -2.34 -1.16 4.21
C SER A 37 -2.68 -2.36 5.11
N THR A 38 -2.93 -3.52 4.49
CA THR A 38 -3.16 -4.78 5.21
C THR A 38 -1.96 -5.20 6.05
N LEU A 39 -0.73 -4.97 5.57
CA LEU A 39 0.49 -5.23 6.32
C LEU A 39 0.62 -4.30 7.53
N LEU A 40 0.41 -2.98 7.38
CA LEU A 40 0.42 -2.06 8.53
C LEU A 40 -0.67 -2.40 9.56
N GLU A 41 -1.89 -2.69 9.07
CA GLU A 41 -3.01 -3.09 9.92
C GLU A 41 -2.69 -4.37 10.70
N ALA A 42 -2.09 -5.38 10.05
CA ALA A 42 -1.69 -6.64 10.71
C ALA A 42 -0.63 -6.39 11.81
N ILE A 43 0.38 -5.55 11.55
CA ILE A 43 1.39 -5.17 12.54
C ILE A 43 0.72 -4.45 13.71
N HIS A 44 -0.16 -3.48 13.42
CA HIS A 44 -0.91 -2.77 14.44
C HIS A 44 -1.75 -3.74 15.28
N LEU A 45 -2.51 -4.63 14.64
CA LEU A 45 -3.37 -5.63 15.25
C LEU A 45 -2.60 -6.55 16.21
N ALA A 46 -1.44 -7.08 15.81
CA ALA A 46 -0.66 -7.97 16.67
C ALA A 46 -0.02 -7.26 17.88
N LEU A 47 0.11 -5.93 17.85
CA LEU A 47 0.62 -5.12 18.97
C LEU A 47 -0.50 -4.53 19.86
N SER A 48 -1.67 -4.21 19.30
CA SER A 48 -2.76 -3.54 20.03
C SER A 48 -3.96 -4.44 20.32
N GLY A 49 -4.12 -5.55 19.60
CA GLY A 49 -5.31 -6.39 19.63
C GLY A 49 -6.54 -5.72 19.00
N GLN A 50 -6.34 -4.66 18.21
CA GLN A 50 -7.42 -3.85 17.66
C GLN A 50 -7.38 -3.75 16.14
N ILE A 51 -8.56 -3.74 15.52
CA ILE A 51 -8.79 -3.34 14.12
C ILE A 51 -9.71 -2.12 14.16
N ASN A 52 -9.35 -1.05 13.44
CA ASN A 52 -10.16 0.19 13.38
C ASN A 52 -10.51 0.77 14.77
N GLY A 53 -9.60 0.65 15.73
CA GLY A 53 -9.80 1.12 17.11
C GLY A 53 -10.74 0.27 17.97
N ARG A 54 -11.16 -0.91 17.50
CA ARG A 54 -12.02 -1.84 18.22
C ARG A 54 -11.33 -3.18 18.45
N PRO A 55 -11.59 -3.87 19.58
CA PRO A 55 -11.01 -5.19 19.83
C PRO A 55 -11.37 -6.21 18.73
N ILE A 56 -10.39 -6.98 18.26
CA ILE A 56 -10.57 -8.00 17.22
C ILE A 56 -11.63 -9.04 17.54
N THR A 57 -11.84 -9.34 18.82
CA THR A 57 -12.85 -10.32 19.27
C THR A 57 -14.27 -9.93 18.87
N GLY A 58 -14.57 -8.63 18.76
CA GLY A 58 -15.86 -8.11 18.32
C GLY A 58 -15.95 -7.83 16.81
N GLU A 59 -14.85 -7.98 16.08
CA GLU A 59 -14.73 -7.65 14.64
C GLU A 59 -14.32 -8.89 13.82
N LEU A 60 -14.51 -10.11 14.36
CA LEU A 60 -14.30 -11.34 13.63
C LEU A 60 -15.23 -11.40 12.41
N HIS A 61 -14.64 -11.67 11.25
CA HIS A 61 -15.36 -11.73 9.99
C HIS A 61 -14.71 -12.75 9.05
N THR A 62 -15.50 -13.45 8.23
CA THR A 62 -15.02 -14.45 7.26
C THR A 62 -14.00 -13.87 6.27
N HIS A 63 -14.22 -12.64 5.80
CA HIS A 63 -13.31 -11.91 4.93
C HIS A 63 -12.01 -11.40 5.58
N LEU A 64 -11.75 -11.70 6.87
CA LEU A 64 -10.40 -11.58 7.41
C LEU A 64 -9.48 -12.69 6.89
N PHE A 65 -10.03 -13.83 6.49
CA PHE A 65 -9.29 -14.94 5.88
C PHE A 65 -9.04 -14.63 4.40
N ASN A 66 -7.94 -15.16 3.87
CA ASN A 66 -7.63 -15.00 2.46
C ASN A 66 -8.66 -15.72 1.58
N ALA A 67 -9.26 -14.97 0.66
CA ALA A 67 -10.36 -15.48 -0.17
C ALA A 67 -9.93 -16.67 -1.04
N GLU A 68 -8.75 -16.61 -1.66
CA GLU A 68 -8.24 -17.69 -2.53
C GLU A 68 -8.00 -18.98 -1.73
N LEU A 69 -7.50 -18.85 -0.49
CA LEU A 69 -7.29 -19.99 0.40
C LEU A 69 -8.63 -20.59 0.88
N VAL A 70 -9.61 -19.76 1.23
CA VAL A 70 -10.96 -20.21 1.60
C VAL A 70 -11.66 -20.90 0.44
N GLU A 71 -11.56 -20.36 -0.78
CA GLU A 71 -12.11 -20.98 -1.99
C GLU A 71 -11.46 -22.34 -2.25
N THR A 72 -10.13 -22.43 -2.13
CA THR A 72 -9.38 -23.69 -2.27
C THR A 72 -9.82 -24.72 -1.23
N TYR A 73 -10.02 -24.30 0.03
CA TYR A 73 -10.51 -25.16 1.09
C TYR A 73 -11.94 -25.68 0.81
N ILE A 74 -12.86 -24.80 0.42
CA ILE A 74 -14.24 -25.20 0.08
C ILE A 74 -14.27 -26.13 -1.14
N ALA A 75 -13.43 -25.87 -2.15
CA ALA A 75 -13.30 -26.74 -3.31
C ALA A 75 -12.78 -28.14 -2.90
N ALA A 76 -11.82 -28.22 -1.98
CA ALA A 76 -11.34 -29.48 -1.43
C ALA A 76 -12.42 -30.23 -0.64
N LEU A 77 -13.23 -29.53 0.17
CA LEU A 77 -14.38 -30.13 0.85
C LEU A 77 -15.37 -30.76 -0.15
N ARG A 78 -15.71 -30.05 -1.22
CA ARG A 78 -16.58 -30.57 -2.29
C ARG A 78 -15.97 -31.76 -3.02
N ALA A 79 -14.66 -31.72 -3.25
CA ALA A 79 -13.91 -32.83 -3.83
C ALA A 79 -13.68 -34.00 -2.86
N LYS A 80 -14.08 -33.85 -1.58
CA LYS A 80 -13.85 -34.81 -0.49
C LYS A 80 -12.37 -35.16 -0.32
N THR A 81 -11.48 -34.19 -0.56
CA THR A 81 -10.04 -34.31 -0.33
C THR A 81 -9.67 -33.69 1.01
N ALA A 82 -8.62 -34.22 1.63
CA ALA A 82 -8.12 -33.67 2.89
C ALA A 82 -7.54 -32.27 2.65
N ALA A 83 -8.04 -31.29 3.39
CA ALA A 83 -7.50 -29.93 3.42
C ALA A 83 -7.43 -29.43 4.86
N PRO A 84 -6.36 -28.70 5.25
CA PRO A 84 -6.27 -28.12 6.58
C PRO A 84 -7.36 -27.05 6.77
N ILE A 85 -7.94 -27.00 7.97
CA ILE A 85 -8.87 -25.94 8.34
C ILE A 85 -8.11 -24.60 8.27
N PRO A 86 -8.60 -23.59 7.53
CA PRO A 86 -7.93 -22.31 7.41
C PRO A 86 -7.76 -21.62 8.76
N GLU A 87 -6.56 -21.14 9.06
CA GLU A 87 -6.24 -20.38 10.28
C GLU A 87 -5.46 -19.12 9.90
N ILE A 88 -5.55 -18.07 10.71
CA ILE A 88 -4.78 -16.82 10.54
C ILE A 88 -3.67 -16.79 11.57
N PHE A 89 -2.46 -16.42 11.14
CA PHE A 89 -1.33 -16.18 12.02
C PHE A 89 -0.68 -14.84 11.68
N ILE A 90 -0.45 -14.02 12.70
CA ILE A 90 0.32 -12.77 12.61
C ILE A 90 1.33 -12.79 13.74
N GLU A 91 2.61 -12.91 13.39
CA GLU A 91 3.72 -13.00 14.33
C GLU A 91 4.67 -11.82 14.15
N LEU A 92 5.03 -11.21 15.27
CA LEU A 92 5.98 -10.12 15.33
C LEU A 92 7.19 -10.56 16.15
N TYR A 93 8.33 -10.60 15.50
CA TYR A 93 9.61 -10.95 16.09
C TYR A 93 10.32 -9.67 16.51
N PHE A 94 10.88 -9.68 17.70
CA PHE A 94 11.60 -8.55 18.29
C PHE A 94 13.10 -8.87 18.40
N PRO A 95 13.98 -7.85 18.51
CA PRO A 95 15.38 -8.08 18.85
C PRO A 95 15.51 -8.67 20.26
N ASP A 96 16.65 -9.33 20.52
CA ASP A 96 17.00 -9.76 21.88
C ASP A 96 17.32 -8.54 22.73
N ASP A 97 16.43 -8.22 23.66
CA ASP A 97 16.50 -7.09 24.57
C ASP A 97 16.10 -7.58 25.97
N PRO A 98 16.86 -7.28 27.04
CA PRO A 98 16.48 -7.64 28.41
C PRO A 98 15.07 -7.21 28.79
N ALA A 99 14.57 -6.08 28.27
CA ALA A 99 13.21 -5.60 28.51
C ALA A 99 12.12 -6.48 27.89
N LEU A 100 12.49 -7.33 26.91
CA LEU A 100 11.59 -8.22 26.18
C LEU A 100 11.77 -9.70 26.57
N ALA A 101 12.65 -10.02 27.52
CA ALA A 101 13.00 -11.40 27.88
C ALA A 101 11.79 -12.26 28.29
N ALA A 102 10.77 -11.66 28.92
CA ALA A 102 9.53 -12.34 29.30
C ALA A 102 8.69 -12.82 28.10
N MET A 103 9.03 -12.40 26.88
CA MET A 103 8.36 -12.77 25.63
C MET A 103 9.12 -13.82 24.83
N ARG A 104 10.28 -14.26 25.30
CA ARG A 104 11.11 -15.23 24.62
C ARG A 104 10.60 -16.65 24.82
N GLY A 105 10.56 -17.42 23.73
CA GLY A 105 10.28 -18.84 23.76
C GLY A 105 10.06 -19.41 22.37
N THR A 106 9.46 -20.60 22.31
CA THR A 106 9.31 -21.39 21.07
C THR A 106 7.87 -21.45 20.55
N HIS A 107 6.94 -20.70 21.13
CA HIS A 107 5.53 -20.64 20.71
C HIS A 107 5.33 -19.68 19.52
N ASN A 108 6.12 -19.87 18.47
CA ASN A 108 5.93 -19.31 17.14
C ASN A 108 5.82 -20.46 16.12
N HIS A 109 5.31 -20.16 14.94
CA HIS A 109 5.08 -21.12 13.87
C HIS A 109 6.37 -21.80 13.40
N ALA A 110 7.53 -21.15 13.54
CA ALA A 110 8.81 -21.75 13.19
C ALA A 110 9.38 -22.66 14.31
N HIS A 111 8.74 -22.71 15.49
CA HIS A 111 9.23 -23.35 16.70
C HIS A 111 10.66 -22.93 17.11
N ALA A 112 11.09 -21.74 16.67
CA ALA A 112 12.41 -21.22 16.95
C ALA A 112 12.43 -20.56 18.33
N ASP A 113 13.53 -20.67 19.09
CA ASP A 113 13.70 -19.89 20.30
C ASP A 113 13.93 -18.42 19.93
N ALA A 114 12.89 -17.60 20.10
CA ALA A 114 12.87 -16.20 19.67
C ALA A 114 12.03 -15.35 20.62
N THR A 115 12.24 -14.03 20.55
CA THR A 115 11.47 -13.04 21.32
C THR A 115 10.37 -12.45 20.44
N GLY A 116 9.12 -12.49 20.88
CA GLY A 116 8.02 -11.96 20.07
C GLY A 116 6.62 -12.21 20.60
N VAL A 117 5.64 -11.83 19.78
CA VAL A 117 4.20 -12.05 20.02
C VAL A 117 3.53 -12.63 18.79
N ALA A 118 2.48 -13.43 19.01
CA ALA A 118 1.64 -14.02 18.00
C ALA A 118 0.17 -13.70 18.29
N LEU A 119 -0.51 -13.17 17.28
CA LEU A 119 -1.97 -13.12 17.23
C LEU A 119 -2.43 -14.16 16.20
N SER A 120 -3.38 -15.00 16.59
CA SER A 120 -3.91 -16.06 15.73
C SER A 120 -5.42 -16.16 15.82
N ILE A 121 -6.06 -16.52 14.71
CA ILE A 121 -7.48 -16.84 14.64
C ILE A 121 -7.57 -18.30 14.23
N THR A 122 -7.93 -19.15 15.18
CA THR A 122 -7.77 -20.61 15.11
C THR A 122 -9.08 -21.32 15.42
N PHE A 123 -9.22 -22.54 14.90
CA PHE A 123 -10.41 -23.36 15.16
C PHE A 123 -10.44 -23.83 16.62
N ILE A 124 -11.60 -23.72 17.25
CA ILE A 124 -11.83 -24.22 18.61
C ILE A 124 -12.07 -25.73 18.52
N ARG A 125 -11.11 -26.51 19.01
CA ARG A 125 -11.16 -27.98 18.93
C ARG A 125 -12.39 -28.62 19.60
N ASP A 126 -13.00 -27.94 20.56
CA ASP A 126 -14.20 -28.43 21.24
C ASP A 126 -15.40 -28.55 20.27
N TYR A 127 -15.44 -27.78 19.17
CA TYR A 127 -16.49 -27.83 18.16
C TYR A 127 -16.24 -28.83 17.02
N THR A 128 -15.29 -29.75 17.18
CA THR A 128 -14.90 -30.69 16.10
C THR A 128 -16.09 -31.53 15.60
N ALA A 129 -16.96 -31.98 16.50
CA ALA A 129 -18.11 -32.82 16.13
C ALA A 129 -19.18 -32.03 15.37
N GLU A 130 -19.50 -30.83 15.84
CA GLU A 130 -20.45 -29.90 15.23
C GLU A 130 -19.96 -29.44 13.87
N TYR A 131 -18.66 -29.12 13.76
CA TYR A 131 -18.04 -28.75 12.50
C TYR A 131 -18.08 -29.89 11.47
N ALA A 132 -17.77 -31.12 11.89
CA ALA A 132 -17.85 -32.30 11.03
C ALA A 132 -19.28 -32.53 10.51
N SER A 133 -20.29 -32.29 11.35
CA SER A 133 -21.69 -32.34 10.93
C SER A 133 -22.05 -31.22 9.95
N TYR A 134 -21.53 -30.01 10.14
CA TYR A 134 -21.78 -28.87 9.26
C TYR A 134 -21.19 -29.07 7.85
N ILE A 135 -19.97 -29.61 7.77
CA ILE A 135 -19.30 -29.87 6.47
C ILE A 135 -19.70 -31.19 5.82
N ALA A 136 -20.59 -31.99 6.44
CA ALA A 136 -21.05 -33.27 5.91
C ALA A 136 -21.76 -33.15 4.55
N ASP A 137 -22.37 -31.98 4.29
CA ASP A 137 -22.88 -31.58 2.99
C ASP A 137 -22.08 -30.35 2.46
N PRO A 138 -20.98 -30.58 1.72
CA PRO A 138 -20.11 -29.51 1.23
C PRO A 138 -20.78 -28.50 0.29
N ASP A 139 -21.93 -28.84 -0.31
CA ASP A 139 -22.65 -27.94 -1.22
C ASP A 139 -23.36 -26.80 -0.46
N LEU A 140 -23.62 -26.99 0.83
CA LEU A 140 -24.17 -25.97 1.72
C LEU A 140 -23.11 -25.03 2.30
N VAL A 141 -21.83 -25.43 2.28
CA VAL A 141 -20.72 -24.63 2.80
C VAL A 141 -20.32 -23.57 1.78
N ARG A 142 -20.69 -22.32 2.07
CA ARG A 142 -20.34 -21.14 1.24
C ARG A 142 -19.24 -20.28 1.85
N THR A 143 -19.11 -20.27 3.17
CA THR A 143 -18.14 -19.48 3.91
C THR A 143 -17.63 -20.26 5.12
N LEU A 144 -16.50 -19.83 5.68
CA LEU A 144 -16.03 -20.36 6.96
C LEU A 144 -17.02 -19.99 8.08
N PRO A 145 -17.41 -20.95 8.94
CA PRO A 145 -18.22 -20.67 10.13
C PRO A 145 -17.31 -20.12 11.23
N ILE A 146 -17.14 -18.80 11.26
CA ILE A 146 -16.29 -18.08 12.22
C ILE A 146 -16.74 -18.25 13.67
N GLU A 147 -17.96 -18.72 13.90
CA GLU A 147 -18.52 -19.06 15.21
C GLU A 147 -17.72 -20.16 15.91
N TYR A 148 -17.04 -21.02 15.15
CA TYR A 148 -16.16 -22.07 15.68
C TYR A 148 -14.69 -21.62 15.81
N TYR A 149 -14.40 -20.33 15.65
CA TYR A 149 -13.06 -19.78 15.75
C TYR A 149 -12.88 -18.95 17.02
N GLN A 150 -11.64 -18.89 17.50
CA GLN A 150 -11.24 -18.02 18.59
C GLN A 150 -10.01 -17.19 18.21
N VAL A 151 -9.93 -16.00 18.78
CA VAL A 151 -8.69 -15.22 18.79
C VAL A 151 -7.82 -15.71 19.94
N ARG A 152 -6.54 -16.00 19.66
CA ARG A 152 -5.50 -16.21 20.67
C ARG A 152 -4.39 -15.19 20.47
N TRP A 153 -4.01 -14.51 21.55
CA TRP A 153 -2.97 -13.49 21.53
C TRP A 153 -1.96 -13.77 22.64
N ARG A 154 -0.75 -14.16 22.25
CA ARG A 154 0.27 -14.71 23.14
C ARG A 154 1.67 -14.18 22.84
N SER A 155 2.55 -14.21 23.83
CA SER A 155 3.99 -14.10 23.61
C SER A 155 4.56 -15.45 23.13
N PHE A 156 5.77 -15.45 22.59
CA PHE A 156 6.45 -16.71 22.23
C PHE A 156 6.84 -17.55 23.46
N ALA A 157 6.81 -16.96 24.67
CA ALA A 157 6.88 -17.70 25.93
C ALA A 157 5.63 -18.56 26.22
N GLY A 158 4.52 -18.34 25.48
CA GLY A 158 3.27 -19.09 25.61
C GLY A 158 2.24 -18.46 26.56
N HIS A 159 2.55 -17.30 27.14
CA HIS A 159 1.62 -16.57 28.00
C HIS A 159 0.68 -15.67 27.18
N ASP A 160 -0.57 -15.57 27.61
CA ASP A 160 -1.52 -14.62 27.01
C ASP A 160 -1.05 -13.19 27.25
N VAL A 161 -1.22 -12.32 26.25
CA VAL A 161 -0.78 -10.92 26.30
C VAL A 161 -1.96 -9.96 26.16
N THR A 162 -1.74 -8.74 26.64
CA THR A 162 -2.60 -7.58 26.44
C THR A 162 -1.80 -6.45 25.80
N ALA A 163 -2.47 -5.43 25.26
CA ALA A 163 -1.79 -4.25 24.71
C ALA A 163 -0.86 -3.58 25.72
N ARG A 164 -1.15 -3.67 27.03
CA ARG A 164 -0.31 -3.10 28.09
C ARG A 164 0.93 -3.93 28.40
N SER A 165 0.86 -5.25 28.22
CA SER A 165 2.01 -6.12 28.50
C SER A 165 3.04 -6.12 27.37
N ILE A 166 2.69 -5.62 26.17
CA ILE A 166 3.61 -5.49 25.04
C ILE A 166 4.37 -4.17 25.15
N PRO A 167 5.72 -4.19 25.34
CA PRO A 167 6.48 -2.95 25.53
C PRO A 167 6.51 -2.06 24.29
N ILE A 168 6.45 -2.65 23.08
CA ILE A 168 6.43 -1.90 21.82
C ILE A 168 5.02 -1.36 21.58
N LYS A 169 4.86 -0.06 21.82
CA LYS A 169 3.58 0.66 21.61
C LYS A 169 3.49 1.20 20.17
N PRO A 170 2.51 0.78 19.35
CA PRO A 170 2.31 1.29 18.01
C PRO A 170 1.49 2.59 18.01
N SER A 171 1.81 3.49 17.07
CA SER A 171 0.98 4.60 16.63
C SER A 171 0.67 4.39 15.15
N PHE A 172 -0.61 4.40 14.77
CA PHE A 172 -1.05 4.22 13.39
C PHE A 172 -1.71 5.50 12.91
N ILE A 173 -1.14 6.09 11.87
CA ILE A 173 -1.53 7.38 11.30
C ILE A 173 -2.02 7.12 9.88
N ASP A 174 -3.33 7.10 9.72
CA ASP A 174 -3.97 7.10 8.42
C ASP A 174 -4.76 8.40 8.25
N ALA A 175 -4.24 9.28 7.40
CA ALA A 175 -4.86 10.56 7.15
C ALA A 175 -6.09 10.50 6.22
N SER A 176 -6.31 9.36 5.55
CA SER A 176 -7.34 9.13 4.54
C SER A 176 -8.65 8.57 5.11
N THR A 177 -8.62 7.74 6.17
CA THR A 177 -9.80 7.15 6.83
C THR A 177 -10.56 8.10 7.74
N ILE A 178 -10.04 9.32 7.92
CA ILE A 178 -10.71 10.38 8.67
C ILE A 178 -11.79 11.03 7.77
N ARG A 179 -12.75 10.21 7.32
CA ARG A 179 -13.79 10.53 6.34
C ARG A 179 -14.98 11.30 6.93
N ASN A 180 -15.13 11.29 8.25
CA ASN A 180 -16.14 12.08 8.95
C ASN A 180 -15.51 13.31 9.58
N ASN A 181 -16.04 14.51 9.28
CA ASN A 181 -15.65 15.75 9.96
C ASN A 181 -15.74 15.62 11.49
N ALA A 182 -16.70 14.83 12.00
CA ALA A 182 -16.82 14.52 13.42
C ALA A 182 -15.66 13.67 13.97
N ALA A 183 -15.16 12.69 13.21
CA ALA A 183 -14.02 11.87 13.60
C ALA A 183 -12.68 12.60 13.43
N ALA A 184 -12.57 13.48 12.42
CA ALA A 184 -11.42 14.38 12.23
C ALA A 184 -11.28 15.37 13.36
N ASN A 185 -12.41 16.01 13.71
CA ASN A 185 -12.48 16.91 14.85
C ASN A 185 -12.17 16.13 16.12
N ARG A 186 -12.73 14.93 16.30
CA ARG A 186 -12.45 14.15 17.49
C ARG A 186 -10.97 13.77 17.62
N TYR A 187 -10.32 13.37 16.52
CA TYR A 187 -8.90 13.03 16.52
C TYR A 187 -8.02 14.21 16.92
N VAL A 188 -8.24 15.37 16.31
CA VAL A 188 -7.47 16.59 16.61
C VAL A 188 -7.81 17.10 18.01
N ILE A 189 -9.07 17.03 18.45
CA ILE A 189 -9.47 17.40 19.81
C ILE A 189 -8.88 16.44 20.85
N ASP A 190 -8.79 15.14 20.55
CA ASP A 190 -8.16 14.16 21.42
C ASP A 190 -6.67 14.46 21.55
N ILE A 191 -5.98 14.79 20.45
CA ILE A 191 -4.57 15.23 20.48
C ILE A 191 -4.42 16.53 21.27
N MET A 192 -5.25 17.53 20.98
CA MET A 192 -5.22 18.81 21.70
C MET A 192 -5.43 18.58 23.20
N ARG A 193 -6.44 17.79 23.57
CA ARG A 193 -6.66 17.40 24.96
C ARG A 193 -5.39 16.76 25.51
N ASP A 194 -4.80 15.79 24.82
CA ASP A 194 -3.65 15.06 25.35
C ASP A 194 -2.40 15.95 25.45
N SER A 195 -2.30 17.03 24.66
CA SER A 195 -1.27 18.07 24.78
C SER A 195 -1.50 19.06 25.94
N LEU A 196 -2.73 19.20 26.44
CA LEU A 196 -3.04 20.06 27.60
C LEU A 196 -2.57 19.42 28.91
N THR A 197 -2.04 20.25 29.81
CA THR A 197 -1.75 19.86 31.18
C THR A 197 -3.02 19.49 31.95
N ARG A 198 -2.86 18.77 33.06
CA ARG A 198 -4.00 18.39 33.92
C ARG A 198 -4.76 19.60 34.45
N ALA A 199 -4.07 20.70 34.76
CA ALA A 199 -4.70 21.94 35.22
C ALA A 199 -5.55 22.57 34.11
N GLU A 200 -4.98 22.75 32.91
CA GLU A 200 -5.68 23.33 31.76
C GLU A 200 -6.92 22.52 31.36
N LYS A 201 -6.85 21.18 31.43
CA LYS A 201 -8.00 20.30 31.19
C LYS A 201 -9.16 20.60 32.16
N VAL A 202 -8.84 20.79 33.43
CA VAL A 202 -9.83 21.07 34.48
C VAL A 202 -10.42 22.46 34.26
N ASP A 203 -9.59 23.46 34.01
CA ASP A 203 -10.04 24.85 33.81
C ASP A 203 -10.95 24.98 32.59
N LEU A 204 -10.61 24.31 31.49
CA LEU A 204 -11.42 24.31 30.28
C LEU A 204 -12.77 23.59 30.48
N ALA A 205 -12.76 22.46 31.18
CA ALA A 205 -13.99 21.73 31.53
C ALA A 205 -14.91 22.55 32.44
N LEU A 206 -14.35 23.26 33.43
CA LEU A 206 -15.10 24.14 34.31
C LEU A 206 -15.68 25.35 33.57
N SER A 207 -14.88 25.99 32.72
CA SER A 207 -15.33 27.13 31.90
C SER A 207 -16.46 26.74 30.95
N TYR A 208 -16.35 25.57 30.31
CA TYR A 208 -17.41 25.04 29.46
C TYR A 208 -18.69 24.74 30.26
N ARG A 209 -18.57 24.23 31.49
CA ARG A 209 -19.71 24.03 32.40
C ARG A 209 -20.39 25.35 32.76
N GLN A 210 -19.63 26.39 33.10
CA GLN A 210 -20.17 27.72 33.40
C GLN A 210 -20.93 28.30 32.21
N MET A 211 -20.44 28.11 30.98
CA MET A 211 -21.15 28.54 29.77
C MET A 211 -22.50 27.81 29.60
N LYS A 212 -22.58 26.53 29.96
CA LYS A 212 -23.86 25.79 29.98
C LYS A 212 -24.84 26.37 31.00
N ASP A 213 -24.36 26.72 32.19
CA ASP A 213 -25.19 27.33 33.22
C ASP A 213 -25.72 28.70 32.76
N LEU A 214 -24.87 29.52 32.14
CA LEU A 214 -25.25 30.81 31.55
C LEU A 214 -26.32 30.67 30.44
N PHE A 215 -26.27 29.61 29.63
CA PHE A 215 -27.30 29.36 28.62
C PHE A 215 -28.67 29.07 29.26
N LEU A 216 -28.70 28.24 30.32
CA LEU A 216 -29.93 27.93 31.05
C LEU A 216 -30.51 29.16 31.76
N ASP A 217 -29.66 30.10 32.13
CA ASP A 217 -30.05 31.33 32.80
C ASP A 217 -30.68 32.38 31.87
N GLN A 218 -30.60 32.21 30.54
CA GLN A 218 -31.22 33.14 29.60
C GLN A 218 -32.76 33.14 29.69
N GLU A 219 -33.35 34.33 29.69
CA GLU A 219 -34.80 34.53 29.79
C GLU A 219 -35.61 33.76 28.74
N LYS A 220 -35.10 33.66 27.50
CA LYS A 220 -35.76 32.88 26.45
C LYS A 220 -35.83 31.39 26.78
N VAL A 221 -34.77 30.83 27.38
CA VAL A 221 -34.71 29.41 27.77
C VAL A 221 -35.59 29.16 28.99
N LYS A 222 -35.58 30.07 29.97
CA LYS A 222 -36.51 30.05 31.12
C LYS A 222 -37.97 30.10 30.67
N GLY A 223 -38.31 30.93 29.68
CA GLY A 223 -39.65 31.02 29.10
C GLY A 223 -40.12 29.73 28.41
N VAL A 224 -39.21 29.04 27.69
CA VAL A 224 -39.49 27.71 27.13
C VAL A 224 -39.78 26.70 28.25
N ASN A 225 -38.96 26.68 29.31
CA ASN A 225 -39.17 25.79 30.45
C ASN A 225 -40.46 26.09 31.22
N ALA A 226 -40.85 27.36 31.36
CA ALA A 226 -42.14 27.74 31.93
C ALA A 226 -43.32 27.23 31.07
N SER A 227 -43.20 27.34 29.75
CA SER A 227 -44.22 26.84 28.80
C SER A 227 -44.35 25.32 28.82
N LEU A 228 -43.24 24.59 28.99
CA LEU A 228 -43.25 23.13 29.14
C LEU A 228 -43.82 22.71 30.49
N ALA A 229 -43.46 23.41 31.57
CA ALA A 229 -43.97 23.16 32.91
C ALA A 229 -45.49 23.34 33.00
N ALA A 230 -46.07 24.27 32.24
CA ALA A 230 -47.51 24.47 32.15
C ALA A 230 -48.29 23.27 31.58
N LYS A 231 -47.62 22.29 30.95
CA LYS A 231 -48.24 21.04 30.45
C LYS A 231 -48.35 19.94 31.51
N LYS A 232 -47.95 20.21 32.76
CA LYS A 232 -48.09 19.29 33.88
C LYS A 232 -49.56 18.88 34.07
N GLY A 233 -49.81 17.59 34.27
CA GLY A 233 -51.13 16.99 34.40
C GLY A 233 -51.81 16.64 33.06
N ALA A 234 -51.43 17.28 31.95
CA ALA A 234 -51.95 16.93 30.62
C ALA A 234 -51.14 15.81 29.93
N ILE A 235 -49.83 15.76 30.19
CA ILE A 235 -48.90 14.76 29.60
C ILE A 235 -48.27 13.88 30.69
N SER A 236 -47.92 14.48 31.82
CA SER A 236 -47.29 13.81 32.96
C SER A 236 -47.64 14.56 34.24
N ASP A 237 -47.75 13.84 35.36
CA ASP A 237 -47.94 14.47 36.68
C ASP A 237 -46.70 15.24 37.15
N LYS A 238 -45.58 15.14 36.43
CA LYS A 238 -44.34 15.89 36.68
C LYS A 238 -44.23 17.07 35.70
N ALA A 239 -43.60 18.16 36.16
CA ALA A 239 -43.30 19.30 35.30
C ALA A 239 -42.24 18.89 34.27
N LEU A 240 -42.50 19.13 32.99
CA LEU A 240 -41.55 18.89 31.93
C LEU A 240 -40.60 20.09 31.80
N SER A 241 -39.31 19.84 31.62
CA SER A 241 -38.29 20.87 31.38
C SER A 241 -37.17 20.34 30.49
N VAL A 242 -36.37 21.24 29.96
CA VAL A 242 -35.15 20.98 29.20
C VAL A 242 -33.95 21.53 29.97
N ALA A 243 -32.89 20.73 30.04
CA ALA A 243 -31.60 21.11 30.59
C ALA A 243 -30.49 20.66 29.62
N LEU A 244 -29.29 21.23 29.77
CA LEU A 244 -28.12 20.79 29.01
C LEU A 244 -27.54 19.53 29.64
N ASP A 245 -27.06 18.60 28.81
CA ASP A 245 -26.40 17.37 29.28
C ASP A 245 -25.07 17.73 29.97
N THR A 246 -24.92 17.34 31.23
CA THR A 246 -23.72 17.56 32.07
C THR A 246 -22.91 16.28 32.28
N SER A 247 -23.28 15.20 31.61
CA SER A 247 -22.52 13.96 31.62
C SER A 247 -21.14 14.14 30.97
N SER A 248 -20.22 13.23 31.28
CA SER A 248 -18.89 13.18 30.66
C SER A 248 -18.93 12.97 29.14
N ARG A 249 -20.08 12.57 28.58
CA ARG A 249 -20.26 12.35 27.13
C ARG A 249 -20.56 13.65 26.38
N ALA A 250 -20.99 14.70 27.08
CA ALA A 250 -21.28 16.02 26.53
C ALA A 250 -20.23 17.06 26.97
N GLY A 251 -18.95 16.67 27.06
CA GLY A 251 -17.85 17.56 27.43
C GLY A 251 -17.55 18.65 26.39
N TRP A 252 -16.59 19.53 26.70
CA TRP A 252 -16.18 20.63 25.82
C TRP A 252 -15.71 20.13 24.45
N GLU A 253 -15.23 18.88 24.40
CA GLU A 253 -14.77 18.19 23.20
C GLU A 253 -15.87 18.02 22.14
N THR A 254 -17.14 18.12 22.54
CA THR A 254 -18.29 18.03 21.61
C THR A 254 -18.72 19.39 21.07
N GLY A 255 -18.33 20.49 21.73
CA GLY A 255 -18.75 21.85 21.40
C GLY A 255 -17.67 22.74 20.82
N VAL A 256 -16.44 22.26 20.70
CA VAL A 256 -15.28 23.01 20.17
C VAL A 256 -14.88 22.47 18.80
N MET A 257 -14.42 23.36 17.93
CA MET A 257 -13.88 23.02 16.62
C MET A 257 -12.43 23.52 16.55
N PRO A 258 -11.48 22.69 16.09
CA PRO A 258 -10.10 23.13 15.91
C PRO A 258 -10.02 24.13 14.75
N HIS A 259 -9.22 25.19 14.92
CA HIS A 259 -8.98 26.22 13.91
C HIS A 259 -7.49 26.29 13.59
N LEU A 260 -7.18 26.61 12.33
CA LEU A 260 -5.88 27.12 11.90
C LEU A 260 -6.07 28.60 11.58
N ASP A 261 -5.42 29.47 12.34
CA ASP A 261 -5.71 30.91 12.37
C ASP A 261 -7.22 31.17 12.54
N ALA A 262 -7.85 31.86 11.58
CA ALA A 262 -9.27 32.17 11.59
C ALA A 262 -10.15 31.07 10.95
N ILE A 263 -9.56 30.04 10.35
CA ILE A 263 -10.29 29.05 9.53
C ILE A 263 -10.45 27.74 10.30
N PRO A 264 -11.68 27.20 10.44
CA PRO A 264 -11.87 25.86 11.00
C PRO A 264 -11.07 24.82 10.22
N LEU A 265 -10.32 23.96 10.91
CA LEU A 265 -9.44 22.95 10.29
C LEU A 265 -10.15 22.09 9.23
N PRO A 266 -11.41 21.64 9.42
CA PRO A 266 -12.13 20.89 8.37
C PRO A 266 -12.36 21.67 7.07
N LEU A 267 -12.30 23.01 7.12
CA LEU A 267 -12.51 23.93 5.99
C LEU A 267 -11.21 24.44 5.37
N VAL A 268 -10.04 24.07 5.91
CA VAL A 268 -8.73 24.39 5.31
C VAL A 268 -8.47 23.46 4.10
N GLY A 269 -7.51 23.78 3.23
CA GLY A 269 -7.10 22.90 2.13
C GLY A 269 -6.69 21.49 2.61
N LYS A 270 -7.08 20.45 1.85
CA LYS A 270 -6.89 19.04 2.25
C LYS A 270 -5.43 18.64 2.49
N GLY A 271 -4.48 19.21 1.74
CA GLY A 271 -3.05 18.97 1.96
C GLY A 271 -2.56 19.51 3.32
N GLU A 272 -3.01 20.69 3.71
CA GLU A 272 -2.68 21.27 5.02
C GLU A 272 -3.34 20.48 6.15
N GLN A 273 -4.61 20.08 5.97
CA GLN A 273 -5.29 19.18 6.91
C GLN A 273 -4.49 17.88 7.12
N ASN A 274 -4.04 17.24 6.03
CA ASN A 274 -3.24 16.02 6.08
C ASN A 274 -1.94 16.24 6.88
N THR A 275 -1.20 17.28 6.50
CA THR A 275 0.08 17.65 7.15
C THR A 275 -0.09 17.87 8.65
N ILE A 276 -1.07 18.68 9.06
CA ILE A 276 -1.33 18.97 10.48
C ILE A 276 -1.72 17.70 11.25
N LYS A 277 -2.58 16.86 10.69
CA LYS A 277 -2.99 15.60 11.34
C LYS A 277 -1.80 14.69 11.61
N ILE A 278 -0.90 14.54 10.63
CA ILE A 278 0.31 13.71 10.79
C ILE A 278 1.22 14.31 11.87
N LYS A 279 1.48 15.62 11.83
CA LYS A 279 2.33 16.30 12.83
C LYS A 279 1.79 16.15 14.25
N LEU A 280 0.52 16.49 14.45
CA LEU A 280 -0.15 16.37 15.74
C LEU A 280 -0.16 14.90 16.24
N ALA A 281 -0.39 13.94 15.33
CA ALA A 281 -0.34 12.52 15.68
C ALA A 281 1.04 12.09 16.22
N MET A 282 2.10 12.59 15.59
CA MET A 282 3.48 12.29 16.00
C MET A 282 3.82 12.89 17.36
N GLU A 283 3.29 14.08 17.66
CA GLU A 283 3.42 14.74 18.98
C GLU A 283 2.64 13.98 20.05
N ALA A 284 1.37 13.64 19.80
CA ALA A 284 0.54 12.90 20.75
C ALA A 284 1.06 11.47 21.03
N SER A 285 1.81 10.90 20.11
CA SER A 285 2.41 9.56 20.22
C SER A 285 3.87 9.59 20.69
N ALA A 286 4.24 10.56 21.54
CA ALA A 286 5.58 10.67 22.12
C ALA A 286 6.07 9.36 22.78
N GLU A 287 5.16 8.63 23.44
CA GLU A 287 5.45 7.36 24.14
C GLU A 287 5.44 6.12 23.21
N SER A 288 5.18 6.30 21.91
CA SER A 288 5.17 5.20 20.94
C SER A 288 6.60 4.78 20.57
N HIS A 289 6.77 3.49 20.28
CA HIS A 289 8.05 2.92 19.85
C HIS A 289 8.06 2.69 18.34
N LEU A 290 6.88 2.55 17.74
CA LEU A 290 6.65 2.30 16.33
C LEU A 290 5.61 3.30 15.81
N ILE A 291 5.97 4.08 14.79
CA ILE A 291 5.07 4.96 14.06
C ILE A 291 4.81 4.33 12.69
N GLN A 292 3.54 4.15 12.36
CA GLN A 292 3.07 3.64 11.08
C GLN A 292 2.30 4.76 10.37
N ILE A 293 2.69 5.10 9.15
CA ILE A 293 2.06 6.16 8.36
C ILE A 293 1.60 5.60 7.02
N GLU A 294 0.31 5.70 6.75
CA GLU A 294 -0.27 5.29 5.48
C GLU A 294 -0.34 6.48 4.50
N GLU A 295 0.35 6.34 3.37
CA GLU A 295 0.30 7.25 2.21
C GLU A 295 0.39 8.75 2.60
N PRO A 296 1.52 9.18 3.19
CA PRO A 296 1.71 10.57 3.61
C PRO A 296 1.55 11.57 2.46
N GLU A 297 1.76 11.13 1.21
CA GLU A 297 1.61 11.92 -0.01
C GLU A 297 0.18 12.35 -0.35
N ASN A 298 -0.85 11.78 0.30
CA ASN A 298 -2.23 12.06 -0.05
C ASN A 298 -2.56 13.56 0.04
N HIS A 299 -3.05 14.12 -1.07
CA HIS A 299 -3.35 15.55 -1.24
C HIS A 299 -2.16 16.52 -1.13
N LEU A 300 -0.91 16.04 -1.19
CA LEU A 300 0.28 16.88 -1.13
C LEU A 300 0.93 17.07 -2.50
N SER A 301 1.41 18.29 -2.76
CA SER A 301 2.38 18.53 -3.83
C SER A 301 3.73 17.93 -3.46
N PHE A 302 4.61 17.76 -4.46
CA PHE A 302 5.96 17.25 -4.23
C PHE A 302 6.76 18.06 -3.20
N SER A 303 6.69 19.40 -3.25
CA SER A 303 7.37 20.27 -2.30
C SER A 303 6.89 20.07 -0.86
N ASN A 304 5.57 19.90 -0.68
CA ASN A 304 4.96 19.79 0.64
C ASN A 304 5.17 18.39 1.23
N LEU A 305 5.10 17.35 0.39
CA LEU A 305 5.50 16.00 0.79
C LEU A 305 6.96 16.00 1.25
N ASN A 306 7.85 16.67 0.52
CA ASN A 306 9.26 16.76 0.89
C ASN A 306 9.45 17.37 2.29
N ALA A 307 8.81 18.50 2.55
CA ALA A 307 8.87 19.18 3.85
C ALA A 307 8.25 18.33 4.98
N LEU A 308 7.17 17.60 4.69
CA LEU A 308 6.55 16.68 5.65
C LEU A 308 7.48 15.51 5.98
N ILE A 309 8.10 14.91 4.98
CA ILE A 309 9.03 13.79 5.16
C ILE A 309 10.26 14.22 5.96
N ASP A 310 10.82 15.41 5.70
CA ASP A 310 11.92 15.97 6.49
C ASP A 310 11.51 16.14 7.97
N HIS A 311 10.32 16.72 8.20
CA HIS A 311 9.78 16.89 9.55
C HIS A 311 9.53 15.56 10.27
N ILE A 312 8.93 14.57 9.60
CA ILE A 312 8.76 13.21 10.15
C ILE A 312 10.14 12.63 10.51
N GLY A 313 11.12 12.85 9.62
CA GLY A 313 12.48 12.42 9.81
C GLY A 313 13.13 12.99 11.06
N GLU A 314 12.99 14.30 11.30
CA GLU A 314 13.52 15.00 12.47
C GLU A 314 12.80 14.58 13.76
N GLN A 315 11.47 14.50 13.73
CA GLN A 315 10.67 14.25 14.93
C GLN A 315 10.69 12.80 15.40
N ARG A 316 10.98 11.82 14.55
CA ARG A 316 10.90 10.39 14.95
C ARG A 316 11.87 10.02 16.09
N ALA A 317 12.98 10.74 16.26
CA ALA A 317 14.05 10.38 17.20
C ALA A 317 14.50 8.91 17.01
N GLU A 318 14.52 8.10 18.08
CA GLU A 318 14.89 6.68 18.04
C GLU A 318 13.71 5.73 17.77
N ARG A 319 12.51 6.27 17.47
CA ARG A 319 11.32 5.47 17.17
C ARG A 319 11.43 4.81 15.79
N GLN A 320 10.97 3.57 15.68
CA GLN A 320 10.88 2.88 14.40
C GLN A 320 9.76 3.50 13.56
N LEU A 321 10.04 3.78 12.29
CA LEU A 321 9.10 4.35 11.35
C LEU A 321 8.83 3.35 10.20
N VAL A 322 7.55 3.12 9.92
CA VAL A 322 7.09 2.33 8.78
C VAL A 322 6.11 3.18 7.98
N ILE A 323 6.48 3.53 6.75
CA ILE A 323 5.67 4.33 5.83
C ILE A 323 5.25 3.44 4.68
N THR A 324 3.97 3.46 4.30
CA THR A 324 3.54 2.92 3.01
C THR A 324 3.34 4.04 2.01
N THR A 325 3.80 3.85 0.77
CA THR A 325 3.67 4.86 -0.29
C THR A 325 3.54 4.18 -1.64
N HIS A 326 2.89 4.86 -2.58
CA HIS A 326 2.95 4.55 -4.01
C HIS A 326 3.75 5.61 -4.78
N SER A 327 4.25 6.64 -4.09
CA SER A 327 4.99 7.77 -4.66
C SER A 327 6.47 7.44 -4.83
N SER A 328 6.95 7.65 -6.05
CA SER A 328 8.38 7.52 -6.38
C SER A 328 9.27 8.59 -5.80
N PHE A 329 8.67 9.67 -5.33
CA PHE A 329 9.40 10.78 -4.76
C PHE A 329 9.92 10.47 -3.35
N VAL A 330 9.16 9.69 -2.56
CA VAL A 330 9.52 9.35 -1.17
C VAL A 330 10.82 8.54 -1.12
N LEU A 331 11.08 7.71 -2.14
CA LEU A 331 12.27 6.86 -2.21
C LEU A 331 13.58 7.64 -2.24
N ASN A 332 13.65 8.69 -3.04
CA ASN A 332 14.89 9.42 -3.30
C ASN A 332 15.40 10.19 -2.08
N LYS A 333 14.51 10.52 -1.13
CA LYS A 333 14.82 11.42 -0.01
C LYS A 333 15.17 10.66 1.28
N LEU A 334 14.59 9.49 1.48
CA LEU A 334 14.63 8.77 2.75
C LEU A 334 15.64 7.60 2.79
N GLY A 335 16.43 7.42 1.73
CA GLY A 335 17.49 6.41 1.66
C GLY A 335 17.01 5.07 1.12
N MET A 336 17.72 4.58 0.09
CA MET A 336 17.38 3.37 -0.66
C MET A 336 17.47 2.10 0.19
N GLU A 337 18.32 2.08 1.22
CA GLU A 337 18.47 0.95 2.16
C GLU A 337 17.23 0.71 3.04
N SER A 338 16.33 1.70 3.11
CA SER A 338 15.08 1.63 3.88
C SER A 338 13.90 1.15 3.04
N VAL A 339 14.10 0.92 1.74
CA VAL A 339 13.04 0.63 0.77
C VAL A 339 12.76 -0.86 0.71
N ILE A 340 11.48 -1.19 0.91
CA ILE A 340 10.92 -2.53 0.82
C ILE A 340 9.91 -2.51 -0.32
N LEU A 341 10.23 -3.18 -1.41
CA LEU A 341 9.31 -3.43 -2.50
C LEU A 341 8.32 -4.51 -2.05
N PHE A 342 7.02 -4.26 -2.22
CA PHE A 342 5.98 -5.11 -1.68
C PHE A 342 4.87 -5.40 -2.71
N ASN A 343 4.55 -6.68 -2.88
CA ASN A 343 3.48 -7.13 -3.77
C ASN A 343 2.85 -8.43 -3.27
N ARG A 344 1.65 -8.34 -2.66
CA ARG A 344 0.84 -9.48 -2.19
C ARG A 344 1.67 -10.51 -1.39
N GLY A 345 2.43 -10.03 -0.42
CA GLY A 345 3.28 -10.86 0.46
C GLY A 345 4.69 -11.13 -0.06
N ARG A 346 4.92 -11.10 -1.38
CA ARG A 346 6.27 -11.04 -1.94
C ARG A 346 6.89 -9.70 -1.60
N ASN A 347 8.11 -9.74 -1.10
CA ASN A 347 8.84 -8.55 -0.75
C ASN A 347 10.32 -8.72 -1.10
N ALA A 348 10.95 -7.59 -1.43
CA ALA A 348 12.37 -7.52 -1.71
C ALA A 348 12.89 -6.16 -1.26
N THR A 349 14.10 -6.14 -0.72
CA THR A 349 14.85 -4.92 -0.46
C THR A 349 15.82 -4.67 -1.60
N LEU A 350 16.25 -3.42 -1.77
CA LEU A 350 17.29 -3.13 -2.74
C LEU A 350 18.63 -3.82 -2.40
N LYS A 351 18.84 -4.21 -1.14
CA LYS A 351 20.02 -4.97 -0.71
C LYS A 351 20.05 -6.39 -1.29
N ASP A 352 18.89 -6.92 -1.69
CA ASP A 352 18.77 -8.26 -2.30
C ASP A 352 19.17 -8.25 -3.79
N LEU A 353 19.38 -7.07 -4.38
CA LEU A 353 19.83 -6.92 -5.77
C LEU A 353 21.36 -7.03 -5.88
N PRO A 354 21.91 -7.38 -7.06
CA PRO A 354 23.35 -7.32 -7.29
C PRO A 354 23.92 -5.92 -7.01
N ALA A 355 25.13 -5.83 -6.45
CA ALA A 355 25.76 -4.55 -6.07
C ALA A 355 25.80 -3.53 -7.23
N ALA A 356 26.09 -3.98 -8.46
CA ALA A 356 26.09 -3.12 -9.65
C ALA A 356 24.70 -2.61 -10.06
N THR A 357 23.64 -3.31 -9.64
CA THR A 357 22.23 -2.90 -9.81
C THR A 357 21.85 -1.88 -8.73
N GLN A 358 22.31 -2.08 -7.50
CA GLN A 358 22.14 -1.12 -6.40
C GLN A 358 22.80 0.23 -6.72
N ASP A 359 24.08 0.22 -7.10
CA ASP A 359 24.84 1.44 -7.45
C ASP A 359 24.18 2.25 -8.55
N TYR A 360 23.53 1.60 -9.50
CA TYR A 360 22.82 2.28 -10.59
C TYR A 360 21.60 3.03 -10.09
N PHE A 361 20.76 2.40 -9.27
CA PHE A 361 19.58 3.05 -8.73
C PHE A 361 19.93 4.12 -7.68
N MET A 362 21.09 4.02 -7.01
CA MET A 362 21.61 5.11 -6.17
C MET A 362 22.08 6.32 -6.99
N ARG A 363 22.58 6.10 -8.21
CA ARG A 363 23.10 7.16 -9.09
C ARG A 363 22.02 7.83 -9.94
N LEU A 364 20.90 7.17 -10.16
CA LEU A 364 19.80 7.70 -10.97
C LEU A 364 18.76 8.41 -10.09
N PRO A 365 18.57 9.72 -10.28
CA PRO A 365 17.41 10.39 -9.73
C PRO A 365 16.16 10.01 -10.55
N GLY A 366 15.22 9.28 -9.94
CA GLY A 366 13.79 9.36 -10.30
C GLY A 366 13.12 8.23 -11.11
N HIS A 367 11.85 8.03 -10.74
CA HIS A 367 10.69 7.51 -11.48
C HIS A 367 10.64 6.08 -12.03
N ASP A 368 11.61 5.62 -12.83
CA ASP A 368 11.34 4.47 -13.72
C ASP A 368 11.36 3.11 -13.02
N THR A 369 12.20 2.94 -11.99
CA THR A 369 12.22 1.71 -11.17
C THR A 369 10.85 1.40 -10.59
N LEU A 370 10.13 2.44 -10.17
CA LEU A 370 8.82 2.27 -9.57
C LEU A 370 7.70 2.09 -10.56
N ARG A 371 7.81 2.61 -11.79
CA ARG A 371 6.86 2.25 -12.86
C ARG A 371 6.81 0.73 -13.04
N LEU A 372 7.95 0.05 -13.00
CA LEU A 372 8.00 -1.42 -13.00
C LEU A 372 7.28 -2.05 -11.81
N ILE A 373 7.49 -1.52 -10.61
CA ILE A 373 6.91 -2.08 -9.37
C ILE A 373 5.39 -1.83 -9.30
N LEU A 374 4.94 -0.68 -9.82
CA LEU A 374 3.56 -0.23 -9.82
C LEU A 374 2.75 -0.85 -10.97
N ALA A 375 3.35 -1.12 -12.12
CA ALA A 375 2.62 -1.73 -13.25
C ALA A 375 2.21 -3.18 -12.95
N LYS A 376 1.07 -3.61 -13.52
CA LYS A 376 0.67 -5.03 -13.47
C LYS A 376 1.61 -5.88 -14.34
N ARG A 377 1.97 -5.32 -15.50
CA ARG A 377 2.93 -5.85 -16.46
C ARG A 377 3.72 -4.71 -17.09
N THR A 378 4.97 -4.96 -17.45
CA THR A 378 5.79 -3.99 -18.18
C THR A 378 6.31 -4.52 -19.51
N ILE A 379 6.50 -3.59 -20.44
CA ILE A 379 7.29 -3.80 -21.66
C ILE A 379 8.46 -2.83 -21.59
N LEU A 380 9.67 -3.35 -21.42
CA LEU A 380 10.90 -2.58 -21.43
C LEU A 380 11.38 -2.41 -22.86
N VAL A 381 11.72 -1.17 -23.23
CA VAL A 381 12.22 -0.83 -24.56
C VAL A 381 13.52 -0.04 -24.46
N GLU A 382 14.28 0.03 -25.54
CA GLU A 382 15.60 0.67 -25.55
C GLU A 382 15.55 2.18 -25.40
N GLY A 383 14.69 2.84 -26.18
CA GLY A 383 14.61 4.29 -26.17
C GLY A 383 13.20 4.85 -26.35
N PRO A 384 13.07 6.20 -26.33
CA PRO A 384 11.80 6.88 -26.50
C PRO A 384 11.12 6.59 -27.85
N SER A 385 11.91 6.34 -28.90
CA SER A 385 11.38 5.97 -30.22
C SER A 385 10.70 4.61 -30.20
N ASP A 386 11.32 3.61 -29.57
CA ASP A 386 10.73 2.28 -29.38
C ASP A 386 9.46 2.36 -28.54
N GLU A 387 9.47 3.19 -27.49
CA GLU A 387 8.32 3.39 -26.62
C GLU A 387 7.11 3.88 -27.42
N LEU A 388 7.27 4.89 -28.28
CA LEU A 388 6.19 5.39 -29.13
C LEU A 388 5.66 4.32 -30.10
N VAL A 389 6.55 3.56 -30.75
CA VAL A 389 6.14 2.53 -31.72
C VAL A 389 5.44 1.36 -31.02
N VAL A 390 5.93 0.91 -29.88
CA VAL A 390 5.32 -0.16 -29.08
C VAL A 390 3.95 0.27 -28.54
N GLN A 391 3.82 1.49 -28.02
CA GLN A 391 2.54 2.03 -27.57
C GLN A 391 1.51 2.06 -28.71
N ALA A 392 1.92 2.52 -29.90
CA ALA A 392 1.07 2.58 -31.08
C ALA A 392 0.65 1.18 -31.57
N ALA A 393 1.58 0.23 -31.59
CA ALA A 393 1.30 -1.15 -31.94
C ALA A 393 0.33 -1.82 -30.95
N PHE A 394 0.50 -1.58 -29.65
CA PHE A 394 -0.39 -2.07 -28.61
C PHE A 394 -1.82 -1.53 -28.78
N GLN A 395 -1.96 -0.22 -28.97
CA GLN A 395 -3.25 0.45 -29.19
C GLN A 395 -4.00 -0.17 -30.38
N ARG A 396 -3.28 -0.47 -31.47
CA ARG A 396 -3.87 -1.07 -32.68
C ARG A 396 -4.30 -2.51 -32.48
N LYS A 397 -3.49 -3.31 -31.76
CA LYS A 397 -3.80 -4.72 -31.47
C LYS A 397 -4.98 -4.88 -30.52
N HIS A 398 -5.05 -4.04 -29.48
CA HIS A 398 -5.98 -4.20 -28.36
C HIS A 398 -7.14 -3.19 -28.34
N GLY A 399 -7.14 -2.20 -29.24
CA GLY A 399 -8.15 -1.13 -29.30
C GLY A 399 -8.10 -0.13 -28.15
N LYS A 400 -7.10 -0.21 -27.26
CA LYS A 400 -6.92 0.66 -26.08
C LYS A 400 -5.43 0.84 -25.75
N PRO A 401 -5.04 1.94 -25.06
CA PRO A 401 -3.63 2.20 -24.81
C PRO A 401 -3.09 1.24 -23.76
N PRO A 402 -1.77 0.98 -23.72
CA PRO A 402 -1.15 0.07 -22.75
C PRO A 402 -1.60 0.33 -21.31
N LEU A 403 -1.57 1.58 -20.88
CA LEU A 403 -1.94 1.96 -19.51
C LEU A 403 -3.40 1.62 -19.17
N ALA A 404 -4.32 1.72 -20.15
CA ALA A 404 -5.72 1.31 -19.98
C ALA A 404 -5.89 -0.22 -19.90
N ALA A 405 -4.88 -0.98 -20.32
CA ALA A 405 -4.77 -2.42 -20.12
C ALA A 405 -3.96 -2.80 -18.85
N GLY A 406 -3.46 -1.82 -18.09
CA GLY A 406 -2.56 -2.06 -16.95
C GLY A 406 -1.13 -2.45 -17.34
N VAL A 407 -0.75 -2.22 -18.60
CA VAL A 407 0.60 -2.45 -19.14
C VAL A 407 1.33 -1.12 -19.20
N ASP A 408 2.54 -1.05 -18.64
CA ASP A 408 3.39 0.13 -18.77
C ASP A 408 4.54 -0.13 -19.76
N VAL A 409 4.80 0.82 -20.66
CA VAL A 409 5.92 0.75 -21.61
C VAL A 409 6.99 1.70 -21.10
N ILE A 410 8.17 1.17 -20.80
CA ILE A 410 9.25 1.91 -20.11
C ILE A 410 10.49 1.89 -21.00
N SER A 411 10.89 3.07 -21.48
CA SER A 411 12.21 3.28 -22.07
C SER A 411 13.28 3.25 -20.98
N VAL A 412 14.09 2.21 -20.93
CA VAL A 412 15.11 2.02 -19.86
C VAL A 412 16.54 2.35 -20.30
N GLY A 413 16.78 2.60 -21.59
CA GLY A 413 18.13 2.66 -22.13
C GLY A 413 18.75 1.26 -22.22
N SER A 414 19.39 0.95 -23.33
CA SER A 414 19.90 -0.40 -23.67
C SER A 414 20.83 -1.06 -22.63
N LEU A 415 21.42 -0.27 -21.72
CA LEU A 415 22.31 -0.74 -20.64
C LEU A 415 21.57 -1.16 -19.35
N ALA A 416 20.29 -0.85 -19.20
CA ALA A 416 19.59 -1.01 -17.93
C ALA A 416 18.67 -2.24 -17.83
N PHE A 417 18.37 -2.94 -18.94
CA PHE A 417 17.41 -4.06 -18.93
C PHE A 417 17.65 -5.08 -17.82
N LYS A 418 18.90 -5.55 -17.65
CA LYS A 418 19.27 -6.52 -16.61
C LYS A 418 18.80 -6.09 -15.22
N ARG A 419 18.97 -4.81 -14.92
CA ARG A 419 18.66 -4.23 -13.61
C ARG A 419 17.16 -4.23 -13.32
N PHE A 420 16.34 -3.96 -14.34
CA PHE A 420 14.89 -4.04 -14.24
C PHE A 420 14.40 -5.50 -14.17
N LEU A 421 15.05 -6.41 -14.91
CA LEU A 421 14.75 -7.85 -14.84
C LEU A 421 15.07 -8.44 -13.46
N ASP A 422 16.19 -8.05 -12.83
CA ASP A 422 16.53 -8.48 -11.46
C ASP A 422 15.40 -8.14 -10.48
N ILE A 423 14.87 -6.91 -10.56
CA ILE A 423 13.75 -6.46 -9.72
C ILE A 423 12.49 -7.26 -10.05
N ALA A 424 12.14 -7.38 -11.33
CA ALA A 424 10.93 -8.07 -11.77
C ALA A 424 10.88 -9.52 -11.26
N LEU A 425 12.02 -10.23 -11.30
CA LEU A 425 12.13 -11.58 -10.76
C LEU A 425 11.95 -11.63 -9.25
N LEU A 426 12.57 -10.72 -8.50
CA LEU A 426 12.50 -10.69 -7.03
C LEU A 426 11.08 -10.45 -6.52
N ILE A 427 10.33 -9.53 -7.13
CA ILE A 427 8.94 -9.24 -6.73
C ILE A 427 7.88 -9.99 -7.55
N GLY A 428 8.34 -10.82 -8.49
CA GLY A 428 7.53 -11.65 -9.39
C GLY A 428 6.53 -10.85 -10.23
N ARG A 429 7.03 -9.85 -10.96
CA ARG A 429 6.28 -9.07 -11.95
C ARG A 429 6.48 -9.63 -13.35
N GLU A 430 5.43 -9.53 -14.16
CA GLU A 430 5.51 -9.86 -15.58
C GLU A 430 6.21 -8.74 -16.35
N VAL A 431 7.23 -9.11 -17.12
CA VAL A 431 8.06 -8.20 -17.90
C VAL A 431 8.40 -8.78 -19.27
N ALA A 432 8.19 -8.00 -20.31
CA ALA A 432 8.69 -8.28 -21.65
C ALA A 432 9.81 -7.30 -22.00
N VAL A 433 10.87 -7.76 -22.65
CA VAL A 433 11.95 -6.93 -23.20
C VAL A 433 11.81 -6.88 -24.71
N VAL A 434 11.83 -5.68 -25.26
CA VAL A 434 11.91 -5.41 -26.70
C VAL A 434 13.23 -4.70 -26.95
N THR A 435 14.13 -5.36 -27.67
CA THR A 435 15.51 -4.89 -27.87
C THR A 435 15.93 -5.16 -29.31
N ASP A 436 16.78 -4.28 -29.83
CA ASP A 436 17.43 -4.40 -31.12
C ASP A 436 18.46 -5.53 -31.09
N ASN A 437 18.77 -6.09 -32.26
CA ASN A 437 19.75 -7.18 -32.36
C ASN A 437 21.19 -6.71 -32.57
N ASP A 438 21.38 -5.43 -32.93
CA ASP A 438 22.66 -4.77 -33.21
C ASP A 438 23.60 -5.54 -34.18
N GLY A 439 23.09 -6.58 -34.85
CA GLY A 439 23.85 -7.52 -35.67
C GLY A 439 24.62 -8.59 -34.89
N ASP A 440 24.45 -8.75 -33.57
CA ASP A 440 25.15 -9.74 -32.74
C ASP A 440 24.20 -10.50 -31.79
N LEU A 441 23.63 -11.59 -32.32
CA LEU A 441 22.74 -12.48 -31.55
C LEU A 441 23.49 -13.22 -30.42
N ALA A 442 24.79 -13.48 -30.57
CA ALA A 442 25.57 -14.18 -29.57
C ALA A 442 25.77 -13.30 -28.33
N ALA A 443 26.03 -12.01 -28.53
CA ALA A 443 26.08 -11.03 -27.45
C ALA A 443 24.75 -10.90 -26.71
N LEU A 444 23.62 -10.87 -27.42
CA LEU A 444 22.29 -10.84 -26.80
C LEU A 444 21.99 -12.10 -25.98
N ALA A 445 22.25 -13.28 -26.55
CA ALA A 445 22.08 -14.55 -25.84
C ALA A 445 22.94 -14.61 -24.57
N ALA A 446 24.19 -14.13 -24.65
CA ALA A 446 25.05 -14.01 -23.48
C ALA A 446 24.55 -12.96 -22.47
N LYS A 447 24.00 -11.83 -22.93
CA LYS A 447 23.44 -10.77 -22.08
C LYS A 447 22.25 -11.31 -21.27
N TYR A 448 21.37 -12.08 -21.88
CA TYR A 448 20.10 -12.48 -21.27
C TYR A 448 20.05 -13.90 -20.71
N ARG A 449 21.15 -14.66 -20.78
CA ARG A 449 21.25 -16.05 -20.32
C ARG A 449 20.65 -16.32 -18.95
N ASP A 450 20.85 -15.43 -17.98
CA ASP A 450 20.41 -15.64 -16.59
C ASP A 450 18.89 -15.44 -16.40
N TYR A 451 18.23 -14.84 -17.40
CA TYR A 451 16.80 -14.50 -17.39
C TYR A 451 15.97 -15.39 -18.33
N ASP A 452 16.64 -16.10 -19.25
CA ASP A 452 15.97 -16.99 -20.20
C ASP A 452 15.22 -18.13 -19.49
N GLY A 453 13.99 -18.40 -19.93
CA GLY A 453 13.10 -19.39 -19.34
C GLY A 453 12.59 -19.08 -17.91
N LYS A 454 12.87 -17.90 -17.35
CA LYS A 454 12.34 -17.53 -16.02
C LYS A 454 10.84 -17.19 -16.11
N PRO A 455 10.03 -17.61 -15.12
CA PRO A 455 8.60 -17.33 -15.13
C PRO A 455 8.34 -15.82 -15.09
N GLY A 456 7.46 -15.35 -15.97
CA GLY A 456 7.10 -13.93 -16.07
C GLY A 456 8.10 -13.05 -16.82
N VAL A 457 9.19 -13.60 -17.37
CA VAL A 457 10.13 -12.86 -18.21
C VAL A 457 10.04 -13.34 -19.66
N ALA A 458 9.87 -12.40 -20.59
CA ALA A 458 9.92 -12.67 -22.02
C ALA A 458 10.90 -11.72 -22.71
N ILE A 459 11.72 -12.22 -23.63
CA ILE A 459 12.77 -11.44 -24.29
C ILE A 459 12.57 -11.54 -25.79
N HIS A 460 12.37 -10.39 -26.43
CA HIS A 460 12.00 -10.29 -27.83
C HIS A 460 13.00 -9.42 -28.59
N TYR A 461 13.62 -10.04 -29.59
CA TYR A 461 14.48 -9.42 -30.59
C TYR A 461 14.32 -10.20 -31.90
N ASP A 462 14.60 -9.56 -33.03
CA ASP A 462 14.55 -10.22 -34.34
C ASP A 462 15.85 -11.00 -34.60
N THR A 463 15.76 -12.15 -35.25
CA THR A 463 16.92 -13.02 -35.53
C THR A 463 17.65 -12.68 -36.84
N ASP A 464 17.15 -11.73 -37.64
CA ASP A 464 17.78 -11.32 -38.88
C ASP A 464 18.76 -10.16 -38.65
N VAL A 465 20.05 -10.49 -38.64
CA VAL A 465 21.16 -9.55 -38.37
C VAL A 465 21.36 -8.47 -39.45
N ASN A 466 20.66 -8.57 -40.58
CA ASN A 466 20.66 -7.53 -41.61
C ASN A 466 19.80 -6.32 -41.21
N PHE A 467 18.82 -6.53 -40.32
CA PHE A 467 17.89 -5.49 -39.85
C PHE A 467 18.16 -5.20 -38.37
N ARG A 468 19.21 -4.42 -38.13
CA ARG A 468 19.81 -4.30 -36.79
C ARG A 468 19.01 -3.49 -35.79
N THR A 469 18.30 -2.48 -36.27
CA THR A 469 17.58 -1.52 -35.43
C THR A 469 16.10 -1.44 -35.80
N LEU A 470 15.31 -0.74 -34.99
CA LEU A 470 13.88 -0.51 -35.22
C LEU A 470 13.53 0.00 -36.63
N GLU A 471 14.29 0.96 -37.19
CA GLU A 471 13.93 1.61 -38.46
C GLU A 471 14.02 0.65 -39.66
N PRO A 472 15.12 -0.10 -39.86
CA PRO A 472 15.15 -1.20 -40.83
C PRO A 472 14.06 -2.25 -40.61
N GLN A 473 13.72 -2.58 -39.35
CA GLN A 473 12.68 -3.58 -39.06
C GLN A 473 11.28 -3.09 -39.45
N LEU A 474 11.00 -1.80 -39.27
CA LEU A 474 9.75 -1.19 -39.76
C LEU A 474 9.69 -1.25 -41.29
N LEU A 475 10.80 -0.98 -41.98
CA LEU A 475 10.88 -1.07 -43.44
C LEU A 475 10.66 -2.50 -43.92
N LYS A 476 11.30 -3.50 -43.28
CA LYS A 476 11.09 -4.92 -43.55
C LYS A 476 9.63 -5.34 -43.42
N ALA A 477 8.94 -4.86 -42.39
CA ALA A 477 7.56 -5.25 -42.10
C ALA A 477 6.49 -4.57 -42.99
N ASN A 478 6.81 -3.42 -43.59
CA ASN A 478 5.81 -2.56 -44.25
C ASN A 478 6.13 -2.21 -45.71
N GLY A 479 7.40 -2.23 -46.09
CA GLY A 479 7.88 -1.68 -47.35
C GLY A 479 7.88 -0.14 -47.39
N ARG A 480 8.66 0.43 -48.30
CA ARG A 480 8.89 1.88 -48.42
C ARG A 480 7.60 2.68 -48.58
N ALA A 481 6.71 2.25 -49.48
CA ALA A 481 5.50 3.00 -49.81
C ALA A 481 4.60 3.27 -48.60
N VAL A 482 4.48 2.30 -47.70
CA VAL A 482 3.70 2.45 -46.46
C VAL A 482 4.40 3.41 -45.50
N ILE A 483 5.72 3.30 -45.35
CA ILE A 483 6.49 4.21 -44.50
C ILE A 483 6.41 5.65 -45.01
N GLU A 484 6.56 5.88 -46.31
CA GLU A 484 6.43 7.20 -46.93
C GLU A 484 5.05 7.81 -46.68
N ALA A 485 3.99 7.02 -46.76
CA ALA A 485 2.63 7.44 -46.44
C ALA A 485 2.46 7.78 -44.95
N VAL A 486 3.11 7.03 -44.05
CA VAL A 486 3.13 7.33 -42.61
C VAL A 486 3.89 8.62 -42.31
N LEU A 487 5.05 8.81 -42.93
CA LEU A 487 5.93 9.96 -42.72
C LEU A 487 5.45 11.22 -43.47
N GLY A 488 4.55 11.07 -44.45
CA GLY A 488 4.14 12.16 -45.33
C GLY A 488 5.29 12.69 -46.21
N LYS A 489 6.28 11.84 -46.52
CA LYS A 489 7.50 12.22 -47.23
C LYS A 489 7.99 11.08 -48.13
N ALA A 490 8.34 11.40 -49.37
CA ALA A 490 8.89 10.46 -50.34
C ALA A 490 10.44 10.49 -50.35
N PHE A 491 11.04 9.36 -50.69
CA PHE A 491 12.49 9.14 -50.75
C PHE A 491 12.88 8.43 -52.06
N ALA A 492 14.12 8.63 -52.50
CA ALA A 492 14.60 8.08 -53.78
C ALA A 492 14.74 6.54 -53.76
N ASP A 493 15.26 6.00 -52.66
CA ASP A 493 15.53 4.59 -52.40
C ASP A 493 15.37 4.29 -50.90
N ASP A 494 15.48 3.01 -50.55
CA ASP A 494 15.36 2.53 -49.17
C ASP A 494 16.50 3.08 -48.28
N ASP A 495 17.70 3.28 -48.84
CA ASP A 495 18.86 3.81 -48.13
C ASP A 495 18.66 5.28 -47.73
N ALA A 496 18.11 6.11 -48.61
CA ALA A 496 17.76 7.50 -48.33
C ALA A 496 16.69 7.60 -47.24
N LEU A 497 15.68 6.72 -47.27
CA LEU A 497 14.67 6.62 -46.23
C LEU A 497 15.30 6.26 -44.88
N LEU A 498 16.09 5.18 -44.82
CA LEU A 498 16.71 4.73 -43.57
C LEU A 498 17.69 5.74 -43.00
N THR A 499 18.46 6.42 -43.86
CA THR A 499 19.37 7.51 -43.45
C THR A 499 18.59 8.65 -42.80
N TRP A 500 17.46 9.04 -43.40
CA TRP A 500 16.62 10.08 -42.82
C TRP A 500 15.98 9.65 -41.50
N MET A 501 15.45 8.42 -41.41
CA MET A 501 14.84 7.91 -40.17
C MET A 501 15.86 7.83 -39.03
N LYS A 502 17.10 7.40 -39.30
CA LYS A 502 18.18 7.39 -38.30
C LYS A 502 18.56 8.78 -37.79
N ALA A 503 18.52 9.79 -38.65
CA ALA A 503 18.78 11.17 -38.25
C ALA A 503 17.59 11.83 -37.52
N ASN A 504 16.36 11.32 -37.73
CA ASN A 504 15.11 11.90 -37.23
C ASN A 504 14.29 10.85 -36.43
N LYS A 505 14.96 10.06 -35.58
CA LYS A 505 14.34 8.90 -34.89
C LYS A 505 13.08 9.26 -34.11
N ALA A 506 13.10 10.37 -33.39
CA ALA A 506 11.97 10.82 -32.58
C ALA A 506 10.77 11.22 -33.46
N ASP A 507 11.01 11.96 -34.54
CA ASP A 507 9.95 12.41 -35.46
C ASP A 507 9.35 11.25 -36.25
N ALA A 508 10.19 10.31 -36.69
CA ALA A 508 9.74 9.09 -37.34
C ALA A 508 8.82 8.28 -36.42
N ALA A 509 9.26 7.99 -35.18
CA ALA A 509 8.46 7.25 -34.22
C ALA A 509 7.14 7.97 -33.86
N LEU A 510 7.17 9.30 -33.72
CA LEU A 510 5.98 10.11 -33.47
C LEU A 510 4.99 10.05 -34.64
N ALA A 511 5.47 10.01 -35.88
CA ALA A 511 4.62 9.82 -37.06
C ALA A 511 3.92 8.46 -37.03
N PHE A 512 4.64 7.36 -36.71
CA PHE A 512 4.04 6.04 -36.52
C PHE A 512 3.00 6.00 -35.39
N PHE A 513 3.22 6.78 -34.33
CA PHE A 513 2.28 6.88 -33.21
C PHE A 513 0.99 7.64 -33.57
N LYS A 514 1.08 8.72 -34.34
CA LYS A 514 -0.06 9.60 -34.67
C LYS A 514 -0.83 9.18 -35.92
N THR A 515 -0.23 8.37 -36.79
CA THR A 515 -0.79 8.10 -38.12
C THR A 515 -2.08 7.27 -38.07
N ALA A 516 -3.02 7.61 -38.95
CA ALA A 516 -4.18 6.78 -39.27
C ALA A 516 -3.87 5.70 -40.32
N GLN A 517 -2.71 5.79 -41.00
CA GLN A 517 -2.32 4.82 -42.02
C GLN A 517 -2.09 3.44 -41.40
N LEU A 518 -2.58 2.39 -42.06
CA LEU A 518 -2.34 1.02 -41.63
C LEU A 518 -0.86 0.69 -41.80
N TRP A 519 -0.27 0.14 -40.74
CA TRP A 519 1.10 -0.34 -40.70
C TRP A 519 1.17 -1.51 -39.71
N THR A 520 2.11 -2.40 -39.96
CA THR A 520 2.34 -3.64 -39.25
C THR A 520 3.58 -3.49 -38.37
N ALA A 521 3.44 -3.77 -37.08
CA ALA A 521 4.58 -3.80 -36.18
C ALA A 521 5.50 -4.99 -36.50
N PRO A 522 6.83 -4.85 -36.36
CA PRO A 522 7.76 -5.97 -36.48
C PRO A 522 7.36 -7.17 -35.61
N ALA A 523 7.68 -8.38 -36.06
CA ALA A 523 7.20 -9.62 -35.43
C ALA A 523 7.61 -9.75 -33.96
N TYR A 524 8.85 -9.39 -33.62
CA TYR A 524 9.34 -9.41 -32.23
C TYR A 524 8.57 -8.44 -31.33
N ILE A 525 8.17 -7.26 -31.84
CA ILE A 525 7.31 -6.33 -31.12
C ILE A 525 5.93 -6.95 -30.93
N GLN A 526 5.31 -7.53 -31.97
CA GLN A 526 3.98 -8.13 -31.87
C GLN A 526 3.89 -9.25 -30.81
N ALA A 527 4.96 -10.03 -30.68
CA ALA A 527 5.10 -11.07 -29.67
C ALA A 527 5.08 -10.50 -28.26
N ALA A 528 5.74 -9.34 -28.04
CA ALA A 528 5.79 -8.66 -26.75
C ALA A 528 4.45 -8.04 -26.31
N LEU A 529 3.48 -7.88 -27.22
CA LEU A 529 2.16 -7.28 -26.92
C LEU A 529 1.13 -8.28 -26.40
N GLY A 530 1.41 -9.59 -26.47
CA GLY A 530 0.49 -10.69 -26.18
C GLY A 530 0.26 -10.90 -24.70
#